data_AF-A0A813GFR2-F1
#
_entry.id   AF-A0A813GFR2-F1
#
_cell.length_a   1.000
_cell.length_b   1.000
_cell.length_c   1.000
_cell.angle_alpha   90.00
_cell.angle_beta   90.00
_cell.angle_gamma   90.00
#
_symmetry.space_group_name_H-M   'P 1'
#
loop_
_entity.id
_entity.type
_entity.pdbx_description
1 polymer ?
#
loop_
_entity_poly.entity_id
_entity_poly.type
_entity_poly.pdbx_seq_one_letter_code
_entity_poly.pdbx_strand_id
1 'polypeptide(L)'
;VTCFKDDLEHGTPLDRQSVQTIISKLLPLLLQRGDFRLVCDLSSARVPLLKLKFEERIEVDLTCDNRSALLNSQLLKAYGDIHPAVRDLVLLVKLWAKEEGVCGASLGNLSSYGLTLMVIYFLQVQLKLPCLPTSAFETLGPGPAAAHWPCPLPMTTLFSQFFNFFAYEFMWGTEVASIRLGRRANAHVQEFRKLPGRNLQRLHIEDPFLLERNLNCVLGERQEKQLRFQLIDGAQLAKLGQVSAGLQLRLSSLRPAAETGYSSTLEAADAINDAYAAASSAASLSWAAQAARAASDEAQAALAVRHMHREHRLRLRLHQLVQ
;
A
#
# COMPACT_ATOMS: atom_id res chain seq x y z
N VAL A 1 -1.67 -17.30 3.23
CA VAL A 1 -2.85 -18.04 2.74
C VAL A 1 -2.34 -19.18 1.88
N THR A 2 -2.62 -20.41 2.29
CA THR A 2 -2.31 -21.60 1.51
C THR A 2 -3.62 -22.09 0.89
N CYS A 3 -3.62 -22.31 -0.42
CA CYS A 3 -4.77 -22.79 -1.17
C CYS A 3 -4.43 -24.17 -1.75
N PHE A 4 -5.23 -25.18 -1.45
CA PHE A 4 -5.10 -26.53 -2.01
C PHE A 4 -6.22 -26.81 -3.02
N LYS A 5 -5.89 -27.48 -4.12
CA LYS A 5 -6.81 -28.01 -5.14
C LYS A 5 -6.26 -29.33 -5.69
N ASP A 6 -7.12 -30.34 -5.85
CA ASP A 6 -6.75 -31.67 -6.35
C ASP A 6 -6.43 -31.72 -7.85
N ASP A 7 -7.00 -30.83 -8.68
CA ASP A 7 -6.76 -30.81 -10.13
C ASP A 7 -6.37 -29.41 -10.63
N LEU A 8 -5.08 -29.24 -10.92
CA LEU A 8 -4.43 -27.94 -11.12
C LEU A 8 -4.59 -27.33 -12.53
N GLU A 9 -5.09 -28.08 -13.51
CA GLU A 9 -5.07 -27.60 -14.89
C GLU A 9 -6.47 -27.29 -15.45
N HIS A 10 -7.51 -28.14 -15.29
CA HIS A 10 -8.76 -28.01 -16.08
C HIS A 10 -10.09 -28.17 -15.29
N GLY A 11 -10.06 -28.18 -13.96
CA GLY A 11 -11.29 -28.38 -13.16
C GLY A 11 -12.16 -27.12 -13.03
N THR A 12 -13.48 -27.26 -13.22
CA THR A 12 -14.48 -26.24 -12.84
C THR A 12 -14.27 -25.79 -11.39
N PRO A 13 -14.55 -24.51 -11.04
CA PRO A 13 -14.53 -24.08 -9.65
C PRO A 13 -15.41 -24.99 -8.79
N LEU A 14 -14.90 -25.41 -7.63
CA LEU A 14 -15.65 -26.21 -6.68
C LEU A 14 -16.78 -25.36 -6.12
N ASP A 15 -17.97 -25.96 -6.01
CA ASP A 15 -19.07 -25.34 -5.30
C ASP A 15 -18.77 -25.26 -3.80
N ARG A 16 -19.51 -24.39 -3.10
CA ARG A 16 -19.30 -24.12 -1.68
C ARG A 16 -19.46 -25.37 -0.81
N GLN A 17 -20.39 -26.26 -1.12
CA GLN A 17 -20.65 -27.47 -0.34
C GLN A 17 -19.47 -28.44 -0.47
N SER A 18 -18.92 -28.56 -1.68
CA SER A 18 -17.70 -29.35 -1.96
C SER A 18 -16.50 -28.80 -1.19
N VAL A 19 -16.27 -27.48 -1.23
CA VAL A 19 -15.19 -26.81 -0.46
C VAL A 19 -15.32 -27.06 1.04
N GLN A 20 -16.53 -26.91 1.60
CA GLN A 20 -16.80 -27.17 3.02
C GLN A 20 -16.58 -28.63 3.38
N THR A 21 -16.95 -29.56 2.51
CA THR A 21 -16.75 -31.01 2.70
C THR A 21 -15.26 -31.37 2.71
N ILE A 22 -14.47 -30.77 1.82
CA ILE A 22 -13.01 -30.98 1.80
C ILE A 22 -12.39 -30.44 3.09
N ILE A 23 -12.75 -29.21 3.49
CA ILE A 23 -12.24 -28.59 4.71
C ILE A 23 -12.60 -29.41 5.96
N SER A 24 -13.84 -29.88 6.07
CA SER A 24 -14.28 -30.69 7.21
C SER A 24 -13.60 -32.06 7.29
N LYS A 25 -13.23 -32.65 6.14
CA LYS A 25 -12.44 -33.88 6.09
C LYS A 25 -10.95 -33.66 6.39
N LEU A 26 -10.38 -32.53 5.98
CA LEU A 26 -8.97 -32.22 6.21
C LEU A 26 -8.67 -31.89 7.67
N LEU A 27 -9.59 -31.21 8.36
CA LEU A 27 -9.35 -30.77 9.73
C LEU A 27 -8.96 -31.93 10.69
N PRO A 28 -9.70 -33.06 10.76
CA PRO A 28 -9.29 -34.20 11.59
C PRO A 28 -7.91 -34.76 11.22
N LEU A 29 -7.58 -34.83 9.92
CA LEU A 29 -6.28 -35.34 9.45
C LEU A 29 -5.12 -34.44 9.86
N LEU A 30 -5.32 -33.13 9.83
CA LEU A 30 -4.31 -32.16 10.29
C LEU A 30 -4.11 -32.24 11.80
N LEU A 31 -5.20 -32.33 12.57
CA LEU A 31 -5.14 -32.45 14.02
C LEU A 31 -4.50 -33.77 14.48
N GLN A 32 -4.66 -34.86 13.73
CA GLN A 32 -4.01 -36.15 14.02
C GLN A 32 -2.49 -36.10 13.96
N ARG A 33 -1.90 -35.15 13.23
CA ARG A 33 -0.43 -35.01 13.16
C ARG A 33 0.18 -34.46 14.45
N GLY A 34 -0.61 -33.90 15.37
CA GLY A 34 -0.14 -33.34 16.64
C GLY A 34 0.51 -31.96 16.53
N ASP A 35 1.14 -31.64 15.39
CA ASP A 35 1.83 -30.36 15.17
C ASP A 35 0.89 -29.21 14.79
N PHE A 36 -0.32 -29.52 14.36
CA PHE A 36 -1.35 -28.53 14.02
C PHE A 36 -2.39 -28.42 15.13
N ARG A 37 -2.72 -27.18 15.50
CA ARG A 37 -3.85 -26.87 16.37
C ARG A 37 -4.85 -25.97 15.66
N LEU A 38 -6.13 -26.22 15.86
CA LEU A 38 -7.19 -25.35 15.38
C LEU A 38 -7.26 -24.11 16.27
N VAL A 39 -7.10 -22.93 15.67
CA VAL A 39 -7.30 -21.63 16.33
C VAL A 39 -8.74 -21.19 16.16
N CYS A 40 -9.27 -21.29 14.94
CA CYS A 40 -10.64 -20.88 14.62
C CYS A 40 -11.16 -21.58 13.37
N ASP A 41 -12.38 -22.10 13.43
CA ASP A 41 -13.11 -22.62 12.28
C ASP A 41 -14.00 -21.51 11.69
N LEU A 42 -13.69 -21.10 10.46
CA LEU A 42 -14.43 -20.11 9.68
C LEU A 42 -15.00 -20.75 8.41
N SER A 43 -15.35 -22.03 8.44
CA SER A 43 -15.95 -22.78 7.32
C SER A 43 -17.29 -22.21 6.83
N SER A 44 -18.00 -21.45 7.67
CA SER A 44 -19.26 -20.76 7.33
C SER A 44 -19.06 -19.38 6.70
N ALA A 45 -17.85 -18.84 6.65
CA ALA A 45 -17.57 -17.54 6.05
C ALA A 45 -17.82 -17.52 4.53
N ARG A 46 -17.85 -16.33 3.92
CA ARG A 46 -17.98 -16.16 2.45
C ARG A 46 -16.92 -16.96 1.69
N VAL A 47 -15.70 -16.99 2.21
CA VAL A 47 -14.62 -17.88 1.78
C VAL A 47 -14.32 -18.80 2.95
N PRO A 48 -14.69 -20.10 2.87
CA PRO A 48 -14.40 -21.06 3.92
C PRO A 48 -12.89 -21.10 4.25
N LEU A 49 -12.56 -20.96 5.52
CA LEU A 49 -11.19 -20.82 6.02
C LEU A 49 -11.03 -21.58 7.34
N LEU A 50 -9.90 -22.26 7.50
CA LEU A 50 -9.44 -22.71 8.81
C LEU A 50 -8.24 -21.88 9.24
N LYS A 51 -8.30 -21.32 10.43
CA LYS A 51 -7.13 -20.73 11.09
C LYS A 51 -6.49 -21.79 11.96
N LEU A 52 -5.27 -22.17 11.62
CA LEU A 52 -4.50 -23.18 12.32
C LEU A 52 -3.25 -22.55 12.92
N LYS A 53 -2.64 -23.25 13.87
CA LYS A 53 -1.32 -22.94 14.40
C LYS A 53 -0.43 -24.17 14.23
N PHE A 54 0.68 -24.01 13.52
CA PHE A 54 1.69 -25.05 13.34
C PHE A 54 2.82 -24.84 14.35
N GLU A 55 3.15 -25.90 15.10
CA GLU A 55 4.20 -25.93 16.14
C GLU A 55 4.11 -24.78 17.17
N GLU A 56 2.90 -24.30 17.46
CA GLU A 56 2.66 -23.15 18.35
C GLU A 56 3.33 -21.83 17.93
N ARG A 57 3.89 -21.76 16.72
CA ARG A 57 4.70 -20.63 16.24
C ARG A 57 4.13 -19.97 15.00
N ILE A 58 3.57 -20.76 14.08
CA ILE A 58 3.17 -20.28 12.75
C ILE A 58 1.65 -20.30 12.64
N GLU A 59 1.04 -19.14 12.47
CA GLU A 59 -0.38 -19.05 12.10
C GLU A 59 -0.56 -19.39 10.62
N VAL A 60 -1.47 -20.32 10.33
CA VAL A 60 -1.75 -20.82 8.99
C VAL A 60 -3.21 -20.59 8.65
N ASP A 61 -3.45 -19.76 7.64
CA ASP A 61 -4.75 -19.58 7.00
C ASP A 61 -4.90 -20.61 5.87
N LEU A 62 -5.69 -21.66 6.08
CA LEU A 62 -5.95 -22.74 5.11
C LEU A 62 -7.30 -22.54 4.41
N THR A 63 -7.26 -22.37 3.09
CA THR A 63 -8.44 -22.24 2.23
C THR A 63 -8.41 -23.31 1.14
N CYS A 64 -9.56 -23.59 0.52
CA CYS A 64 -9.66 -24.52 -0.62
C CYS A 64 -10.27 -23.80 -1.83
N ASP A 65 -9.69 -24.06 -3.01
CA ASP A 65 -10.08 -23.49 -4.32
C ASP A 65 -10.21 -21.96 -4.38
N ASN A 66 -9.41 -21.23 -3.61
CA ASN A 66 -9.33 -19.78 -3.64
C ASN A 66 -8.37 -19.28 -4.74
N ARG A 67 -8.71 -19.54 -6.00
CA ARG A 67 -7.88 -19.17 -7.17
C ARG A 67 -7.53 -17.68 -7.19
N SER A 68 -8.48 -16.79 -6.90
CA SER A 68 -8.24 -15.35 -6.88
C SER A 68 -7.17 -14.93 -5.87
N ALA A 69 -7.12 -15.55 -4.68
CA ALA A 69 -6.05 -15.29 -3.72
C ALA A 69 -4.69 -15.79 -4.20
N LEU A 70 -4.64 -16.94 -4.86
CA LEU A 70 -3.41 -17.49 -5.44
C LEU A 70 -2.85 -16.57 -6.54
N LEU A 71 -3.70 -16.14 -7.47
CA LEU A 71 -3.33 -15.20 -8.54
C LEU A 71 -2.82 -13.87 -7.98
N ASN A 72 -3.50 -13.33 -6.96
CA ASN A 72 -3.04 -12.15 -6.25
C ASN A 72 -1.65 -12.35 -5.62
N SER A 73 -1.43 -13.47 -4.92
CA SER A 73 -0.13 -13.76 -4.32
C SER A 73 0.98 -13.91 -5.36
N GLN A 74 0.71 -14.52 -6.51
CA GLN A 74 1.67 -14.62 -7.62
C GLN A 74 2.00 -13.25 -8.22
N LEU A 75 0.98 -12.41 -8.46
CA LEU A 75 1.16 -11.06 -8.98
C LEU A 75 2.00 -10.19 -8.01
N LEU A 76 1.65 -10.20 -6.72
CA LEU A 76 2.39 -9.48 -5.69
C LEU A 76 3.83 -9.98 -5.54
N LYS A 77 4.04 -11.30 -5.65
CA LYS A 77 5.38 -11.89 -5.68
C LYS A 77 6.18 -11.38 -6.88
N ALA A 78 5.59 -11.37 -8.07
CA ALA A 78 6.26 -10.86 -9.27
C ALA A 78 6.65 -9.38 -9.12
N TYR A 79 5.80 -8.54 -8.51
CA TYR A 79 6.18 -7.16 -8.18
C TYR A 79 7.34 -7.09 -7.17
N GLY A 80 7.35 -7.95 -6.16
CA GLY A 80 8.45 -8.02 -5.19
C GLY A 80 9.77 -8.55 -5.78
N ASP A 81 9.69 -9.36 -6.83
CA ASP A 81 10.85 -9.92 -7.54
C ASP A 81 11.45 -8.93 -8.56
N ILE A 82 10.73 -7.86 -8.93
CA ILE A 82 11.26 -6.77 -9.79
C ILE A 82 12.44 -6.05 -9.10
N HIS A 83 12.27 -5.67 -7.83
CA HIS A 83 13.30 -4.94 -7.09
C HIS A 83 13.09 -5.04 -5.56
N PRO A 84 14.16 -5.22 -4.75
CA PRO A 84 14.06 -5.30 -3.28
C PRO A 84 13.27 -4.15 -2.63
N ALA A 85 13.50 -2.91 -3.11
CA ALA A 85 12.83 -1.73 -2.59
C ALA A 85 11.29 -1.79 -2.61
N VAL A 86 10.68 -2.57 -3.52
CA VAL A 86 9.23 -2.78 -3.53
C VAL A 86 8.80 -3.52 -2.26
N ARG A 87 9.50 -4.60 -1.90
CA ARG A 87 9.20 -5.42 -0.73
C ARG A 87 9.44 -4.65 0.56
N ASP A 88 10.53 -3.90 0.60
CA ASP A 88 10.94 -3.13 1.76
C ASP A 88 9.95 -1.99 2.04
N LEU A 89 9.56 -1.25 1.00
CA LEU A 89 8.55 -0.19 1.14
C LEU A 89 7.18 -0.74 1.58
N VAL A 90 6.74 -1.88 1.01
CA VAL A 90 5.52 -2.57 1.44
C VAL A 90 5.59 -2.94 2.92
N LEU A 91 6.74 -3.47 3.37
CA LEU A 91 6.93 -3.84 4.77
C LEU A 91 6.86 -2.63 5.69
N LEU A 92 7.54 -1.54 5.33
CA LEU A 92 7.57 -0.32 6.13
C LEU A 92 6.21 0.34 6.26
N VAL A 93 5.48 0.47 5.15
CA VAL A 93 4.11 0.98 5.17
C VAL A 93 3.20 0.07 6.01
N LYS A 94 3.39 -1.25 5.95
CA LYS A 94 2.63 -2.17 6.81
C LYS A 94 2.97 -2.04 8.29
N LEU A 95 4.24 -1.85 8.64
CA LEU A 95 4.67 -1.63 10.03
C LEU A 95 4.08 -0.32 10.55
N TRP A 96 4.26 0.77 9.81
CA TRP A 96 3.64 2.06 10.11
C TRP A 96 2.13 1.93 10.32
N ALA A 97 1.43 1.33 9.36
CA ALA A 97 -0.02 1.24 9.43
C ALA A 97 -0.52 0.41 10.62
N LYS A 98 0.28 -0.54 11.11
CA LYS A 98 -0.03 -1.29 12.34
C LYS A 98 0.16 -0.43 13.59
N GLU A 99 1.29 0.26 13.70
CA GLU A 99 1.60 1.12 14.85
C GLU A 99 0.62 2.31 14.96
N GLU A 100 0.17 2.84 13.81
CA GLU A 100 -0.82 3.92 13.76
C GLU A 100 -2.29 3.45 13.85
N GLY A 101 -2.52 2.15 14.01
CA GLY A 101 -3.85 1.58 14.17
C GLY A 101 -4.76 1.70 12.93
N VAL A 102 -4.17 1.75 11.73
CA VAL A 102 -4.89 1.89 10.43
C VAL A 102 -4.75 0.66 9.53
N CYS A 103 -4.24 -0.45 10.07
CA CYS A 103 -4.18 -1.77 9.43
C CYS A 103 -5.01 -2.80 10.22
N GLY A 104 -5.79 -3.61 9.52
CA GLY A 104 -6.54 -4.74 10.10
C GLY A 104 -8.01 -4.77 9.67
N ALA A 105 -8.35 -5.61 8.70
CA ALA A 105 -9.71 -5.69 8.14
C ALA A 105 -10.78 -6.06 9.19
N SER A 106 -10.45 -6.86 10.19
CA SER A 106 -11.36 -7.22 11.29
C SER A 106 -11.72 -6.04 12.20
N LEU A 107 -10.93 -4.96 12.18
CA LEU A 107 -11.15 -3.74 12.97
C LEU A 107 -11.79 -2.61 12.15
N GLY A 108 -12.23 -2.92 10.92
CA GLY A 108 -12.75 -1.92 9.99
C GLY A 108 -11.67 -1.07 9.31
N ASN A 109 -10.40 -1.46 9.39
CA ASN A 109 -9.27 -0.80 8.76
C ASN A 109 -8.90 -1.44 7.41
N LEU A 110 -7.97 -0.83 6.66
CA LEU A 110 -7.45 -1.46 5.46
C LEU A 110 -6.75 -2.79 5.77
N SER A 111 -6.93 -3.77 4.89
CA SER A 111 -6.14 -5.00 4.94
C SER A 111 -4.69 -4.74 4.53
N SER A 112 -3.76 -5.59 4.97
CA SER A 112 -2.38 -5.56 4.47
C SER A 112 -2.31 -5.72 2.94
N TYR A 113 -3.28 -6.41 2.33
CA TYR A 113 -3.40 -6.52 0.89
C TYR A 113 -3.73 -5.17 0.24
N GLY A 114 -4.73 -4.45 0.77
CA GLY A 114 -5.07 -3.09 0.29
C GLY A 114 -3.91 -2.11 0.40
N LEU A 115 -3.18 -2.12 1.53
CA LEU A 115 -1.97 -1.31 1.70
C LEU A 115 -0.87 -1.69 0.69
N THR A 116 -0.70 -2.98 0.40
CA THR A 116 0.27 -3.44 -0.61
C THR A 116 -0.08 -2.91 -2.00
N LEU A 117 -1.37 -2.94 -2.38
CA LEU A 117 -1.81 -2.38 -3.66
C LEU A 117 -1.62 -0.86 -3.73
N MET A 118 -1.85 -0.14 -2.62
CA MET A 118 -1.57 1.31 -2.56
C MET A 118 -0.09 1.60 -2.81
N VAL A 119 0.82 0.83 -2.21
CA VAL A 119 2.26 1.00 -2.42
C VAL A 119 2.66 0.73 -3.87
N ILE A 120 2.21 -0.39 -4.46
CA ILE A 120 2.51 -0.72 -5.86
C ILE A 120 1.94 0.34 -6.81
N TYR A 121 0.71 0.80 -6.57
CA TYR A 121 0.09 1.87 -7.35
C TYR A 121 0.91 3.15 -7.30
N PHE A 122 1.31 3.59 -6.10
CA PHE A 122 2.20 4.73 -5.91
C PHE A 122 3.49 4.58 -6.73
N LEU A 123 4.18 3.44 -6.62
CA LEU A 123 5.42 3.18 -7.35
C LEU A 123 5.23 3.19 -8.87
N GLN A 124 4.09 2.68 -9.37
CA GLN A 124 3.77 2.71 -10.80
C GLN A 124 3.59 4.15 -11.30
N VAL A 125 2.75 4.94 -10.62
CA VAL A 125 2.33 6.25 -11.14
C VAL A 125 3.31 7.38 -10.83
N GLN A 126 4.09 7.27 -9.76
CA GLN A 126 5.11 8.26 -9.40
C GLN A 126 6.50 7.89 -9.93
N LEU A 127 6.87 6.61 -9.87
CA LEU A 127 8.24 6.17 -10.15
C LEU A 127 8.37 5.19 -11.32
N LYS A 128 7.31 5.05 -12.11
CA LYS A 128 7.30 4.25 -13.35
C LYS A 128 7.68 2.79 -13.11
N LEU A 129 7.30 2.22 -11.96
CA LEU A 129 7.37 0.77 -11.76
C LEU A 129 6.58 0.08 -12.91
N PRO A 130 7.14 -0.93 -13.60
CA PRO A 130 6.47 -1.58 -14.71
C PRO A 130 5.11 -2.15 -14.32
N CYS A 131 4.09 -1.90 -15.15
CA CYS A 131 2.77 -2.49 -14.96
C CYS A 131 2.76 -3.93 -15.49
N LEU A 132 2.55 -4.90 -14.61
CA LEU A 132 2.46 -6.31 -15.00
C LEU A 132 1.05 -6.64 -15.49
N PRO A 133 0.87 -7.22 -16.69
CA PRO A 133 -0.45 -7.56 -17.20
C PRO A 133 -1.04 -8.74 -16.42
N THR A 134 -2.28 -8.60 -15.94
CA THR A 134 -2.96 -9.65 -15.17
C THR A 134 -3.16 -10.93 -15.99
N SER A 135 -3.27 -10.83 -17.32
CA SER A 135 -3.39 -11.98 -18.22
C SER A 135 -2.17 -12.90 -18.18
N ALA A 136 -0.98 -12.39 -17.83
CA ALA A 136 0.23 -13.21 -17.69
C ALA A 136 0.20 -14.14 -16.46
N PHE A 137 -0.81 -14.03 -15.61
CA PHE A 137 -0.98 -14.84 -14.40
C PHE A 137 -2.20 -15.77 -14.50
N GLU A 138 -2.99 -15.74 -15.58
CA GLU A 138 -4.20 -16.55 -15.69
C GLU A 138 -3.92 -18.06 -15.64
N THR A 139 -2.73 -18.48 -16.07
CA THR A 139 -2.20 -19.84 -15.94
C THR A 139 -1.24 -19.95 -14.76
N LEU A 140 -1.35 -21.03 -13.98
CA LEU A 140 -0.40 -21.32 -12.91
C LEU A 140 0.98 -21.63 -13.51
N GLY A 141 1.96 -20.77 -13.27
CA GLY A 141 3.30 -20.92 -13.82
C GLY A 141 4.28 -19.85 -13.30
N PRO A 142 5.56 -19.93 -13.66
CA PRO A 142 6.49 -18.84 -13.39
C PRO A 142 5.95 -17.57 -14.06
N GLY A 143 5.76 -16.52 -13.27
CA GLY A 143 5.26 -15.24 -13.76
C GLY A 143 6.16 -14.64 -14.87
N PRO A 144 5.71 -13.55 -15.51
CA PRO A 144 6.49 -12.89 -16.57
C PRO A 144 7.91 -12.55 -16.08
N ALA A 145 8.88 -12.64 -16.99
CA ALA A 145 10.28 -12.33 -16.68
C ALA A 145 10.39 -10.98 -15.95
N ALA A 146 11.22 -10.93 -14.91
CA ALA A 146 11.35 -9.77 -14.05
C ALA A 146 11.74 -8.54 -14.90
N ALA A 147 10.81 -7.60 -15.04
CA ALA A 147 11.09 -6.32 -15.67
C ALA A 147 12.13 -5.59 -14.81
N HIS A 148 13.22 -5.11 -15.42
CA HIS A 148 14.22 -4.36 -14.67
C HIS A 148 13.70 -2.96 -14.35
N TRP A 149 13.64 -2.62 -13.07
CA TRP A 149 13.30 -1.28 -12.59
C TRP A 149 14.42 -0.79 -11.67
N PRO A 150 15.23 0.22 -12.09
CA PRO A 150 16.44 0.60 -11.39
C PRO A 150 16.21 1.44 -10.11
N CYS A 151 14.99 1.44 -9.54
CA CYS A 151 14.57 2.18 -8.34
C CYS A 151 15.31 3.52 -8.11
N PRO A 152 14.77 4.66 -8.57
CA PRO A 152 15.55 5.89 -8.68
C PRO A 152 15.87 6.59 -7.35
N LEU A 153 15.33 6.12 -6.21
CA LEU A 153 15.33 6.88 -4.95
C LEU A 153 15.70 6.02 -3.73
N PRO A 154 16.33 6.62 -2.70
CA PRO A 154 16.54 5.98 -1.40
C PRO A 154 15.23 5.63 -0.68
N MET A 155 15.28 4.61 0.19
CA MET A 155 14.11 4.10 0.91
C MET A 155 13.37 5.17 1.75
N THR A 156 14.10 6.06 2.41
CA THR A 156 13.51 7.17 3.17
C THR A 156 12.72 8.15 2.29
N THR A 157 13.24 8.44 1.10
CA THR A 157 12.56 9.28 0.11
C THR A 157 11.33 8.58 -0.43
N LEU A 158 11.41 7.28 -0.75
CA LEU A 158 10.24 6.49 -1.16
C LEU A 158 9.14 6.51 -0.11
N PHE A 159 9.51 6.27 1.15
CA PHE A 159 8.58 6.25 2.27
C PHE A 159 7.92 7.62 2.49
N SER A 160 8.70 8.69 2.41
CA SER A 160 8.21 10.07 2.53
C SER A 160 7.29 10.48 1.37
N GLN A 161 7.66 10.14 0.14
CA GLN A 161 6.84 10.42 -1.05
C GLN A 161 5.55 9.61 -1.06
N PHE A 162 5.53 8.40 -0.51
CA PHE A 162 4.29 7.63 -0.35
C PHE A 162 3.25 8.40 0.48
N PHE A 163 3.65 8.98 1.62
CA PHE A 163 2.75 9.80 2.43
C PHE A 163 2.32 11.07 1.69
N ASN A 164 3.28 11.80 1.10
CA ASN A 164 2.96 13.02 0.37
C ASN A 164 1.94 12.76 -0.75
N PHE A 165 2.13 11.66 -1.50
CA PHE A 165 1.24 11.26 -2.57
C PHE A 165 -0.18 11.02 -2.05
N PHE A 166 -0.38 10.13 -1.08
CA PHE A 166 -1.72 9.84 -0.60
C PHE A 166 -2.34 10.94 0.27
N ALA A 167 -1.54 11.82 0.88
CA ALA A 167 -2.04 12.95 1.64
C ALA A 167 -2.53 14.11 0.76
N TYR A 168 -1.79 14.43 -0.31
CA TYR A 168 -1.96 15.69 -1.03
C TYR A 168 -2.15 15.55 -2.55
N GLU A 169 -1.69 14.47 -3.17
CA GLU A 169 -1.73 14.34 -4.63
C GLU A 169 -2.83 13.39 -5.12
N PHE A 170 -3.06 12.27 -4.42
CA PHE A 170 -4.09 11.30 -4.74
C PHE A 170 -5.48 11.92 -4.62
N MET A 171 -6.30 11.82 -5.66
CA MET A 171 -7.61 12.48 -5.70
C MET A 171 -8.68 11.60 -5.05
N TRP A 172 -8.73 11.60 -3.71
CA TRP A 172 -9.74 10.88 -2.92
C TRP A 172 -11.16 11.10 -3.44
N GLY A 173 -11.96 10.03 -3.53
CA GLY A 173 -13.34 10.08 -4.02
C GLY A 173 -13.50 10.13 -5.54
N THR A 174 -12.40 10.32 -6.29
CA THR A 174 -12.47 10.40 -7.77
C THR A 174 -11.42 9.56 -8.47
N GLU A 175 -10.28 9.28 -7.86
CA GLU A 175 -9.22 8.43 -8.40
C GLU A 175 -9.31 7.02 -7.82
N VAL A 176 -8.93 6.03 -8.64
CA VAL A 176 -8.87 4.63 -8.24
C VAL A 176 -7.42 4.18 -8.22
N ALA A 177 -6.95 3.71 -7.06
CA ALA A 177 -5.69 2.99 -6.96
C ALA A 177 -5.85 1.62 -7.63
N SER A 178 -5.52 1.55 -8.93
CA SER A 178 -5.56 0.33 -9.73
C SER A 178 -4.18 0.02 -10.29
N ILE A 179 -3.65 -1.13 -9.90
CA ILE A 179 -2.34 -1.60 -10.37
C ILE A 179 -2.40 -2.27 -11.76
N ARG A 180 -3.60 -2.37 -12.35
CA ARG A 180 -3.86 -2.99 -13.66
C ARG A 180 -3.64 -2.02 -14.81
N LEU A 181 -3.84 -0.72 -14.58
CA LEU A 181 -3.76 0.29 -15.63
C LEU A 181 -2.36 0.91 -15.78
N GLY A 182 -1.53 0.85 -14.74
CA GLY A 182 -0.20 1.48 -14.74
C GLY A 182 -0.21 3.00 -14.89
N ARG A 183 -1.39 3.63 -14.72
CA ARG A 183 -1.61 5.08 -14.86
C ARG A 183 -2.70 5.54 -13.90
N ARG A 184 -2.69 6.84 -13.60
CA ARG A 184 -3.78 7.49 -12.87
C ARG A 184 -5.04 7.50 -13.73
N ALA A 185 -6.18 7.20 -13.11
CA ALA A 185 -7.47 7.15 -13.79
C ALA A 185 -8.61 7.52 -12.84
N ASN A 186 -9.60 8.24 -13.38
CA ASN A 186 -10.80 8.63 -12.65
C ASN A 186 -11.78 7.46 -12.55
N ALA A 187 -12.51 7.34 -11.44
CA ALA A 187 -13.47 6.30 -11.12
C ALA A 187 -14.62 6.16 -12.15
N HIS A 188 -14.90 7.21 -12.93
CA HIS A 188 -15.94 7.23 -13.94
C HIS A 188 -15.51 6.68 -15.31
N VAL A 189 -14.23 6.35 -15.54
CA VAL A 189 -13.80 5.74 -16.81
C VAL A 189 -14.41 4.35 -17.02
N GLN A 190 -14.41 3.88 -18.28
CA GLN A 190 -15.07 2.63 -18.68
C GLN A 190 -14.43 1.41 -18.00
N GLU A 191 -13.13 1.46 -17.75
CA GLU A 191 -12.33 0.41 -17.13
C GLU A 191 -12.79 0.09 -15.70
N PHE A 192 -13.41 1.05 -15.00
CA PHE A 192 -13.94 0.90 -13.65
C PHE A 192 -15.46 0.78 -13.59
N ARG A 193 -16.13 0.50 -14.73
CA ARG A 193 -17.60 0.38 -14.77
C ARG A 193 -18.17 -0.66 -13.80
N LYS A 194 -17.37 -1.68 -13.48
CA LYS A 194 -17.72 -2.78 -12.57
C LYS A 194 -17.40 -2.49 -11.10
N LEU A 195 -16.63 -1.44 -10.82
CA LEU A 195 -16.15 -1.17 -9.47
C LEU A 195 -17.32 -0.64 -8.59
N PRO A 196 -17.68 -1.35 -7.50
CA PRO A 196 -18.77 -0.93 -6.65
C PRO A 196 -18.42 0.34 -5.87
N GLY A 197 -19.41 1.19 -5.65
CA GLY A 197 -19.28 2.41 -4.85
C GLY A 197 -18.36 3.48 -5.46
N ARG A 198 -18.01 3.39 -6.75
CA ARG A 198 -17.10 4.31 -7.47
C ARG A 198 -17.55 5.77 -7.57
N ASN A 199 -18.77 6.07 -7.13
CA ASN A 199 -19.32 7.43 -7.07
C ASN A 199 -19.28 8.02 -5.65
N LEU A 200 -18.85 7.23 -4.65
CA LEU A 200 -18.76 7.68 -3.27
C LEU A 200 -17.49 8.47 -3.06
N GLN A 201 -17.54 9.50 -2.22
CA GLN A 201 -16.38 10.33 -1.84
C GLN A 201 -15.48 9.60 -0.84
N ARG A 202 -14.94 8.45 -1.28
CA ARG A 202 -14.14 7.52 -0.47
C ARG A 202 -12.87 7.09 -1.20
N LEU A 203 -11.96 6.45 -0.50
CA LEU A 203 -10.83 5.75 -1.07
C LEU A 203 -11.32 4.66 -2.02
N HIS A 204 -10.74 4.56 -3.21
CA HIS A 204 -11.04 3.49 -4.15
C HIS A 204 -9.77 2.71 -4.46
N ILE A 205 -9.81 1.40 -4.23
CA ILE A 205 -8.71 0.49 -4.54
C ILE A 205 -9.32 -0.71 -5.27
N GLU A 206 -8.98 -0.87 -6.54
CA GLU A 206 -9.48 -1.98 -7.38
C GLU A 206 -8.69 -3.26 -7.09
N ASP A 207 -9.37 -4.40 -6.95
CA ASP A 207 -8.73 -5.71 -7.01
C ASP A 207 -8.38 -6.06 -8.48
N PRO A 208 -7.12 -6.41 -8.79
CA PRO A 208 -6.64 -6.55 -10.17
C PRO A 208 -7.30 -7.72 -10.94
N PHE A 209 -7.78 -8.77 -10.24
CA PHE A 209 -8.47 -9.90 -10.88
C PHE A 209 -9.98 -9.84 -10.66
N LEU A 210 -10.44 -9.36 -9.50
CA LEU A 210 -11.86 -9.22 -9.17
C LEU A 210 -12.32 -7.77 -9.35
N LEU A 211 -12.56 -7.34 -10.59
CA LEU A 211 -12.92 -5.94 -10.93
C LEU A 211 -14.21 -5.43 -10.26
N GLU A 212 -15.04 -6.33 -9.73
CA GLU A 212 -16.24 -6.03 -8.95
C GLU A 212 -15.96 -5.87 -7.44
N ARG A 213 -14.69 -5.82 -7.05
CA ARG A 213 -14.25 -5.70 -5.66
C ARG A 213 -13.45 -4.42 -5.46
N ASN A 214 -14.05 -3.50 -4.72
CA ASN A 214 -13.37 -2.36 -4.15
C ASN A 214 -12.85 -2.73 -2.75
N LEU A 215 -11.54 -2.61 -2.49
CA LEU A 215 -10.95 -3.03 -1.21
C LEU A 215 -11.27 -2.07 -0.06
N ASN A 216 -11.93 -0.95 -0.33
CA ASN A 216 -12.52 -0.11 0.71
C ASN A 216 -13.75 -0.77 1.39
N CYS A 217 -14.21 -1.94 0.94
CA CYS A 217 -15.41 -2.60 1.47
C CYS A 217 -15.31 -3.00 2.95
N VAL A 218 -14.09 -3.16 3.47
CA VAL A 218 -13.81 -3.40 4.90
C VAL A 218 -13.47 -2.13 5.66
N LEU A 219 -13.26 -1.01 4.97
CA LEU A 219 -12.86 0.25 5.57
C LEU A 219 -14.10 0.97 6.10
N GLY A 220 -14.19 1.21 7.41
CA GLY A 220 -15.25 2.02 8.01
C GLY A 220 -15.02 3.52 7.78
N GLU A 221 -16.06 4.34 7.86
CA GLU A 221 -15.92 5.80 7.64
C GLU A 221 -15.01 6.47 8.66
N ARG A 222 -15.09 6.08 9.93
CA ARG A 222 -14.22 6.61 11.00
C ARG A 222 -12.77 6.18 10.75
N GLN A 223 -12.57 4.92 10.39
CA GLN A 223 -11.26 4.35 10.08
C GLN A 223 -10.64 4.97 8.83
N GLU A 224 -11.45 5.32 7.83
CA GLU A 224 -10.99 6.04 6.64
C GLU A 224 -10.53 7.45 6.97
N LYS A 225 -11.28 8.17 7.80
CA LYS A 225 -10.86 9.49 8.30
C LYS A 225 -9.56 9.38 9.10
N GLN A 226 -9.43 8.36 9.95
CA GLN A 226 -8.20 8.08 10.68
C GLN A 226 -7.02 7.78 9.73
N LEU A 227 -7.23 6.91 8.74
CA LEU A 227 -6.22 6.60 7.73
C LEU A 227 -5.75 7.87 7.02
N ARG A 228 -6.69 8.72 6.58
CA ARG A 228 -6.36 9.98 5.91
C ARG A 228 -5.60 10.93 6.83
N PHE A 229 -6.01 11.05 8.09
CA PHE A 229 -5.30 11.83 9.10
C PHE A 229 -3.87 11.33 9.27
N GLN A 230 -3.67 10.02 9.46
CA GLN A 230 -2.34 9.44 9.66
C GLN A 230 -1.44 9.56 8.43
N LEU A 231 -2.00 9.52 7.22
CA LEU A 231 -1.25 9.79 6.00
C LEU A 231 -0.76 11.25 5.94
N ILE A 232 -1.61 12.20 6.36
CA ILE A 232 -1.25 13.62 6.44
C ILE A 232 -0.17 13.84 7.51
N ASP A 233 -0.35 13.25 8.69
CA ASP A 233 0.63 13.34 9.80
C ASP A 233 1.98 12.74 9.39
N GLY A 234 1.99 11.55 8.77
CA GLY A 234 3.19 10.93 8.22
C GLY A 234 3.89 11.82 7.17
N ALA A 235 3.13 12.52 6.33
CA ALA A 235 3.70 13.47 5.36
C ALA A 235 4.30 14.71 6.04
N GLN A 236 3.74 15.17 7.16
CA GLN A 236 4.26 16.28 7.95
C GLN A 236 5.54 15.88 8.68
N LEU A 237 5.56 14.72 9.35
CA LEU A 237 6.74 14.18 10.01
C LEU A 237 7.89 13.93 9.02
N ALA A 238 7.58 13.40 7.84
CA ALA A 238 8.56 13.21 6.77
C ALA A 238 9.25 14.51 6.36
N LYS A 239 8.52 15.64 6.28
CA LYS A 239 9.10 16.97 5.99
C LYS A 239 10.07 17.44 7.09
N LEU A 240 9.87 17.00 8.32
CA LEU A 240 10.74 17.29 9.46
C LEU A 240 11.91 16.31 9.57
N GLY A 241 12.04 15.34 8.65
CA GLY A 241 13.02 14.27 8.78
C GLY A 241 12.73 13.38 9.98
N GLN A 242 11.46 13.08 10.23
CA GLN A 242 11.00 12.26 11.35
C GLN A 242 10.04 11.16 10.87
N VAL A 243 9.80 10.19 11.75
CA VAL A 243 8.73 9.18 11.63
C VAL A 243 7.90 9.20 12.90
N SER A 244 6.72 8.56 12.87
CA SER A 244 5.88 8.49 14.06
C SER A 244 6.56 7.74 15.21
N ALA A 245 6.25 8.14 16.45
CA ALA A 245 6.88 7.55 17.63
C ALA A 245 6.65 6.03 17.72
N GLY A 246 5.45 5.56 17.35
CA GLY A 246 5.13 4.14 17.31
C GLY A 246 6.02 3.36 16.34
N LEU A 247 6.18 3.88 15.12
CA LEU A 247 7.08 3.28 14.13
C LEU A 247 8.54 3.32 14.61
N GLN A 248 9.00 4.44 15.18
CA GLN A 248 10.36 4.58 15.68
C GLN A 248 10.69 3.55 16.78
N LEU A 249 9.78 3.37 17.74
CA LEU A 249 9.91 2.36 18.79
C LEU A 249 9.95 0.96 18.21
N ARG A 250 9.07 0.66 17.24
CA ARG A 250 9.03 -0.65 16.60
C ARG A 250 10.33 -0.96 15.85
N LEU A 251 10.84 -0.01 15.07
CA LEU A 251 12.12 -0.17 14.36
C LEU A 251 13.27 -0.38 15.34
N SER A 252 13.28 0.36 16.45
CA SER A 252 14.30 0.20 17.50
C SER A 252 14.24 -1.19 18.16
N SER A 253 13.04 -1.74 18.36
CA SER A 253 12.82 -3.06 18.97
C SER A 253 13.23 -4.24 18.09
N LEU A 254 13.46 -4.03 16.79
CA LEU A 254 13.91 -5.09 15.87
C LEU A 254 15.43 -5.33 15.95
N ARG A 255 16.19 -4.39 16.55
CA ARG A 255 17.67 -4.46 16.69
C ARG A 255 18.22 -5.60 17.56
N PRO A 256 17.56 -6.08 18.64
CA PRO A 256 18.15 -7.13 19.50
C PRO A 256 18.11 -8.56 18.93
N ALA A 257 17.49 -8.80 17.77
CA ALA A 257 17.27 -10.16 17.24
C ALA A 257 18.32 -10.60 16.18
N ALA A 258 19.40 -9.84 16.01
CA ALA A 258 20.40 -9.98 14.95
C ALA A 258 21.39 -11.17 15.11
N GLU A 259 20.97 -12.28 15.71
CA GLU A 259 21.72 -13.56 15.66
C GLU A 259 21.03 -14.63 14.79
N THR A 260 19.88 -14.34 14.17
CA THR A 260 19.13 -15.33 13.37
C THR A 260 18.66 -14.81 12.01
N GLY A 261 19.61 -14.63 11.07
CA GLY A 261 19.42 -14.97 9.65
C GLY A 261 18.34 -14.32 8.78
N TYR A 262 17.66 -13.23 9.18
CA TYR A 262 16.70 -12.52 8.31
C TYR A 262 17.27 -11.16 7.83
N SER A 263 18.07 -11.20 6.75
CA SER A 263 18.91 -10.07 6.29
C SER A 263 18.13 -8.86 5.75
N SER A 264 17.06 -9.06 4.95
CA SER A 264 16.52 -7.95 4.14
C SER A 264 15.64 -6.95 4.92
N THR A 265 15.00 -7.36 6.02
CA THR A 265 14.12 -6.49 6.81
C THR A 265 14.88 -5.59 7.77
N LEU A 266 16.03 -6.08 8.25
CA LEU A 266 16.94 -5.33 9.11
C LEU A 266 17.68 -4.27 8.29
N GLU A 267 18.16 -4.62 7.10
CA GLU A 267 18.83 -3.67 6.17
C GLU A 267 17.94 -2.47 5.81
N ALA A 268 16.64 -2.67 5.56
CA ALA A 268 15.70 -1.57 5.28
C ALA A 268 15.39 -0.71 6.52
N ALA A 269 15.30 -1.33 7.71
CA ALA A 269 15.08 -0.64 8.97
C ALA A 269 16.32 0.16 9.42
N ASP A 270 17.52 -0.39 9.19
CA ASP A 270 18.80 0.25 9.47
C ASP A 270 19.05 1.39 8.48
N ALA A 271 18.81 1.21 7.18
CA ALA A 271 18.90 2.30 6.20
C ALA A 271 17.97 3.47 6.53
N ILE A 272 16.80 3.21 7.11
CA ILE A 272 15.87 4.25 7.57
C ILE A 272 16.35 4.92 8.84
N ASN A 273 16.71 4.14 9.87
CA ASN A 273 17.20 4.70 11.12
C ASN A 273 18.51 5.47 10.93
N ASP A 274 19.41 5.00 10.08
CA ASP A 274 20.68 5.66 9.77
C ASP A 274 20.46 6.91 8.94
N ALA A 275 19.54 6.88 7.96
CA ALA A 275 19.18 8.07 7.20
C ALA A 275 18.44 9.11 8.06
N TYR A 276 17.59 8.69 9.01
CA TYR A 276 16.92 9.61 9.94
C TYR A 276 17.85 10.12 11.04
N ALA A 277 18.79 9.31 11.53
CA ALA A 277 19.85 9.74 12.45
C ALA A 277 20.82 10.72 11.77
N ALA A 278 21.21 10.44 10.52
CA ALA A 278 22.01 11.33 9.70
C ALA A 278 21.27 12.63 9.37
N ALA A 279 19.97 12.57 9.03
CA ALA A 279 19.13 13.75 8.80
C ALA A 279 18.99 14.62 10.07
N SER A 280 18.86 14.01 11.26
CA SER A 280 18.83 14.73 12.53
C SER A 280 20.16 15.46 12.84
N SER A 281 21.29 14.89 12.40
CA SER A 281 22.62 15.52 12.53
C SER A 281 22.93 16.58 11.46
N ALA A 282 22.40 16.43 10.24
CA ALA A 282 22.62 17.34 9.10
C ALA A 282 21.60 18.49 9.02
N ALA A 283 20.41 18.32 9.62
CA ALA A 283 19.36 19.33 9.67
C ALA A 283 19.77 20.59 10.45
N SER A 284 20.76 20.52 11.34
CA SER A 284 21.28 21.70 12.05
C SER A 284 22.10 22.64 11.14
N LEU A 285 22.71 22.14 10.06
CA LEU A 285 23.61 22.93 9.20
C LEU A 285 23.07 23.18 7.78
N SER A 286 22.24 22.29 7.23
CA SER A 286 21.67 22.46 5.87
C SER A 286 20.39 23.31 5.83
N TRP A 287 19.59 23.31 6.91
CA TRP A 287 18.30 24.01 6.92
C TRP A 287 18.46 25.54 6.87
N ALA A 288 19.48 26.09 7.55
CA ALA A 288 19.75 27.52 7.53
C ALA A 288 20.09 28.03 6.11
N ALA A 289 20.74 27.21 5.29
CA ALA A 289 21.15 27.56 3.93
C ALA A 289 20.01 27.42 2.90
N GLN A 290 19.14 26.41 3.06
CA GLN A 290 18.01 26.16 2.13
C GLN A 290 16.77 27.00 2.48
N ALA A 291 16.49 27.23 3.76
CA ALA A 291 15.41 28.13 4.19
C ALA A 291 15.70 29.60 3.81
N ALA A 292 16.95 30.04 3.84
CA ALA A 292 17.35 31.38 3.39
C ALA A 292 17.14 31.60 1.88
N ARG A 293 17.30 30.55 1.06
CA ARG A 293 17.03 30.61 -0.39
C ARG A 293 15.53 30.61 -0.70
N ALA A 294 14.76 29.73 -0.05
CA ALA A 294 13.32 29.67 -0.25
C ALA A 294 12.59 30.96 0.19
N ALA A 295 13.02 31.58 1.29
CA ALA A 295 12.47 32.85 1.76
C ALA A 295 12.76 34.03 0.80
N SER A 296 13.91 34.00 0.10
CA SER A 296 14.27 35.00 -0.92
C SER A 296 13.40 34.86 -2.18
N ASP A 297 13.14 33.63 -2.63
CA ASP A 297 12.34 33.37 -3.83
C ASP A 297 10.85 33.67 -3.59
N GLU A 298 10.33 33.40 -2.39
CA GLU A 298 8.96 33.70 -1.99
C GLU A 298 8.73 35.23 -1.84
N ALA A 299 9.73 35.97 -1.35
CA ALA A 299 9.69 37.43 -1.31
C ALA A 299 9.68 38.07 -2.71
N GLN A 300 10.42 37.50 -3.66
CA GLN A 300 10.43 37.95 -5.05
C GLN A 300 9.11 37.65 -5.78
N ALA A 301 8.52 36.47 -5.55
CA ALA A 301 7.21 36.11 -6.09
C ALA A 301 6.09 37.01 -5.54
N ALA A 302 6.12 37.32 -4.24
CA ALA A 302 5.18 38.25 -3.62
C ALA A 302 5.30 39.68 -4.18
N LEU A 303 6.52 40.13 -4.53
CA LEU A 303 6.75 41.43 -5.17
C LEU A 303 6.17 41.48 -6.59
N ALA A 304 6.34 40.40 -7.36
CA ALA A 304 5.82 40.28 -8.73
C ALA A 304 4.27 40.32 -8.76
N VAL A 305 3.62 39.63 -7.83
CA VAL A 305 2.14 39.63 -7.69
C VAL A 305 1.62 41.03 -7.31
N ARG A 306 2.32 41.75 -6.43
CA ARG A 306 1.97 43.14 -6.08
C ARG A 306 2.11 44.08 -7.27
N HIS A 307 3.15 43.90 -8.10
CA HIS A 307 3.35 44.69 -9.31
C HIS A 307 2.23 44.44 -10.34
N MET A 308 1.87 43.18 -10.55
CA MET A 308 0.78 42.76 -11.44
C MET A 308 -0.59 43.33 -10.99
N HIS A 309 -0.89 43.30 -9.70
CA HIS A 309 -2.12 43.90 -9.17
C HIS A 309 -2.13 45.44 -9.23
N ARG A 310 -0.97 46.09 -9.27
CA ARG A 310 -0.87 47.54 -9.45
C ARG A 310 -1.12 47.92 -10.91
N GLU A 311 -0.55 47.18 -11.86
CA GLU A 311 -0.82 47.35 -13.29
C GLU A 311 -2.28 47.08 -13.65
N HIS A 312 -2.88 46.02 -13.10
CA HIS A 312 -4.29 45.71 -13.34
C HIS A 312 -5.22 46.84 -12.83
N ARG A 313 -4.92 47.40 -11.64
CA ARG A 313 -5.68 48.56 -11.10
C ARG A 313 -5.48 49.84 -11.91
N LEU A 314 -4.28 50.06 -12.46
CA LEU A 314 -4.02 51.19 -13.37
C LEU A 314 -4.79 51.04 -14.68
N ARG A 315 -4.84 49.83 -15.25
CA ARG A 315 -5.62 49.53 -16.46
C ARG A 315 -7.12 49.72 -16.25
N LEU A 316 -7.66 49.29 -15.10
CA LEU A 316 -9.06 49.50 -14.76
C LEU A 316 -9.43 50.98 -14.59
N ARG A 317 -8.56 51.77 -13.94
CA ARG A 317 -8.76 53.22 -13.81
C ARG A 317 -8.67 53.97 -15.14
N LEU A 318 -7.75 53.57 -16.01
CA LEU A 318 -7.66 54.13 -17.37
C LEU A 318 -8.90 53.79 -18.20
N HIS A 319 -9.45 52.58 -18.06
CA HIS A 319 -10.67 52.19 -18.76
C HIS A 319 -11.91 52.98 -18.30
N GLN A 320 -11.99 53.32 -17.02
CA GLN A 320 -13.06 54.17 -16.46
C GLN A 320 -12.94 55.66 -16.81
N LEU A 321 -11.75 56.13 -17.22
CA LEU A 321 -11.54 57.53 -17.65
C LEU A 321 -11.77 57.73 -19.16
N VAL A 322 -11.92 56.63 -19.92
CA VAL A 322 -12.08 56.63 -21.38
C VAL A 322 -13.55 56.38 -21.80
N GLN A 323 -14.44 56.10 -20.85
CA GLN A 323 -15.90 56.06 -21.02
C GLN A 323 -16.53 57.31 -20.43
#